data_AF-A0A2S2PX98-F1
#
_entry.id   AF-A0A2S2PX98-F1
#
_cell.length_a   1.000
_cell.length_b   1.000
_cell.length_c   1.000
_cell.angle_alpha   90.00
_cell.angle_beta   90.00
_cell.angle_gamma   90.00
#
_symmetry.space_group_name_H-M   'P 1'
#
loop_
_entity.id
_entity.type
_entity.pdbx_description
1 polymer ?
#
loop_
_entity_poly.entity_id
_entity_poly.type
_entity_poly.pdbx_seq_one_letter_code
_entity_poly.pdbx_strand_id
1 'polypeptide(L)'
;KRQKYETELSNIELVETPAFTSSEEEEDTECSINSEYEEIEDIPCSSGVQRAKKSIMTPRLFTALDKCKVSDRDAVHLLTACIESLSLIPANFIINRTSIRNSRESIRKKNRRKSSFRFCYCTLGYKITSWLNQSRKS
;
A
#
# COMPACT_ATOMS: atom_id res chain seq x y z
N LYS A 1 -55.15 -20.72 -3.43
CA LYS A 1 -55.67 -20.97 -2.06
C LYS A 1 -54.45 -21.07 -1.13
N ARG A 2 -53.92 -19.95 -0.62
CA ARG A 2 -54.15 -19.41 0.74
C ARG A 2 -53.76 -20.38 1.87
N GLN A 3 -52.51 -20.28 2.33
CA GLN A 3 -52.05 -20.59 3.70
C GLN A 3 -51.09 -19.42 4.02
N LYS A 4 -51.42 -18.38 4.82
CA LYS A 4 -51.64 -18.26 6.27
C LYS A 4 -50.43 -18.66 7.13
N TYR A 5 -49.52 -17.70 7.35
CA TYR A 5 -48.84 -17.35 8.62
C TYR A 5 -48.14 -15.99 8.37
N GLU A 6 -48.59 -14.89 8.99
CA GLU A 6 -48.15 -14.39 10.32
C GLU A 6 -46.69 -13.91 10.28
N THR A 7 -46.24 -12.77 10.81
CA THR A 7 -46.80 -11.51 11.31
C THR A 7 -45.55 -10.61 11.43
N GLU A 8 -45.68 -9.30 11.24
CA GLU A 8 -44.76 -8.27 11.79
C GLU A 8 -43.26 -8.35 11.41
N LEU A 9 -42.89 -7.77 10.27
CA LEU A 9 -41.63 -7.04 10.17
C LEU A 9 -41.97 -5.55 10.18
N SER A 10 -41.98 -4.99 11.39
CA SER A 10 -42.04 -3.56 11.63
C SER A 10 -40.89 -2.83 10.92
N ASN A 11 -41.30 -1.92 10.04
CA ASN A 11 -40.75 -0.59 9.85
C ASN A 11 -39.25 -0.46 9.57
N ILE A 12 -38.87 -0.46 8.28
CA ILE A 12 -37.94 0.55 7.76
C ILE A 12 -38.33 0.85 6.30
N GLU A 13 -39.17 1.85 6.06
CA GLU A 13 -39.44 2.37 4.71
C GLU A 13 -39.41 3.91 4.70
N LEU A 14 -38.69 4.43 3.69
CA LEU A 14 -38.65 5.78 3.09
C LEU A 14 -38.62 7.00 4.03
N VAL A 15 -37.53 7.76 4.11
CA VAL A 15 -37.08 8.78 3.13
C VAL A 15 -38.20 9.73 2.71
N GLU A 16 -38.15 10.97 3.22
CA GLU A 16 -38.33 12.18 2.42
C GLU A 16 -37.71 13.39 3.13
N THR A 17 -37.05 14.24 2.33
CA THR A 17 -36.39 15.51 2.66
C THR A 17 -37.43 16.61 2.91
N PRO A 18 -37.04 17.79 3.45
CA PRO A 18 -36.73 18.91 2.54
C PRO A 18 -35.71 19.96 3.03
N ALA A 19 -35.19 20.68 2.03
CA ALA A 19 -34.78 22.10 2.02
C ALA A 19 -33.46 22.54 2.68
N PHE A 20 -32.48 22.65 1.78
CA PHE A 20 -31.43 23.66 1.68
C PHE A 20 -31.91 25.08 2.04
N THR A 21 -31.25 25.73 3.02
CA THR A 21 -31.26 27.19 3.18
C THR A 21 -29.81 27.68 3.28
N SER A 22 -29.42 28.49 2.30
CA SER A 22 -28.19 29.27 2.28
C SER A 22 -28.15 30.23 3.48
N SER A 23 -26.98 30.37 4.11
CA SER A 23 -26.63 31.61 4.81
C SER A 23 -25.13 31.85 4.64
N GLU A 24 -24.86 32.84 3.80
CA GLU A 24 -23.63 33.64 3.79
C GLU A 24 -23.49 34.31 5.17
N GLU A 25 -22.27 34.42 5.69
CA GLU A 25 -21.61 35.69 6.02
C GLU A 25 -20.11 35.45 6.19
N GLU A 26 -19.37 36.35 5.55
CA GLU A 26 -17.93 36.53 5.49
C GLU A 26 -17.41 37.04 6.84
N GLU A 27 -16.23 36.57 7.30
CA GLU A 27 -15.27 37.46 7.95
C GLU A 27 -13.85 37.04 7.58
N ASP A 28 -13.22 37.93 6.81
CA ASP A 28 -11.81 38.01 6.50
C ASP A 28 -10.93 37.90 7.75
N THR A 29 -9.90 37.08 7.68
CA THR A 29 -8.69 37.31 8.47
C THR A 29 -7.48 37.28 7.54
N GLU A 30 -6.94 38.48 7.32
CA GLU A 30 -5.82 38.76 6.44
C GLU A 30 -4.52 38.03 6.83
N CYS A 31 -3.75 37.83 5.75
CA CYS A 31 -2.39 37.36 5.55
C CYS A 31 -1.36 37.56 6.68
N SER A 32 -0.42 36.61 6.74
CA SER A 32 0.99 36.98 6.66
C SER A 32 1.78 35.92 5.89
N ILE A 33 1.89 36.15 4.58
CA ILE A 33 2.88 35.53 3.71
C ILE A 33 4.22 36.15 4.09
N ASN A 34 5.04 35.42 4.84
CA ASN A 34 6.46 35.72 4.90
C ASN A 34 7.11 35.04 3.71
N SER A 35 7.32 35.82 2.66
CA SER A 35 8.15 35.48 1.52
C SER A 35 9.60 35.39 1.97
N GLU A 36 10.16 34.20 1.98
CA GLU A 36 11.60 34.03 1.83
C GLU A 36 11.81 33.34 0.48
N TYR A 37 12.04 34.18 -0.53
CA TYR A 37 12.47 33.76 -1.86
C TYR A 37 13.88 33.20 -1.72
N GLU A 38 14.00 31.88 -1.52
CA GLU A 38 15.23 31.17 -1.84
C GLU A 38 15.30 31.03 -3.36
N GLU A 39 16.43 31.48 -3.89
CA GLU A 39 16.78 31.60 -5.30
C GLU A 39 16.59 30.25 -6.03
N ILE A 40 15.59 30.18 -6.91
CA ILE A 40 15.36 29.00 -7.75
C ILE A 40 16.47 28.99 -8.80
N GLU A 41 17.55 28.25 -8.55
CA GLU A 41 18.52 27.95 -9.60
C GLU A 41 17.81 27.27 -10.78
N ASP A 42 18.01 27.82 -11.98
CA ASP A 42 17.44 27.36 -13.23
C ASP A 42 17.74 25.87 -13.47
N ILE A 43 16.77 25.01 -13.16
CA ILE A 43 16.85 23.58 -13.45
C ILE A 43 16.78 23.42 -14.98
N PRO A 44 17.80 22.87 -15.65
CA PRO A 44 17.77 22.71 -17.10
C PRO A 44 16.60 21.82 -17.50
N CYS A 45 15.62 22.43 -18.17
CA CYS A 45 14.45 21.77 -18.74
C CYS A 45 14.89 20.86 -19.89
N SER A 46 15.32 19.65 -19.53
CA SER A 46 15.54 18.55 -20.48
C SER A 46 14.17 18.10 -20.98
N SER A 47 13.75 18.63 -22.13
CA SER A 47 12.54 18.26 -22.88
C SER A 47 12.64 16.84 -23.44
N GLY A 48 12.47 15.86 -22.56
CA GLY A 48 12.26 14.47 -22.92
C GLY A 48 11.54 13.79 -21.78
N VAL A 49 10.43 13.10 -22.09
CA VAL A 49 9.71 12.27 -21.10
C VAL A 49 10.64 11.12 -20.70
N GLN A 50 11.50 11.35 -19.72
CA GLN A 50 12.37 10.31 -19.19
C GLN A 50 11.49 9.31 -18.43
N ARG A 51 11.36 8.11 -19.00
CA ARG A 51 10.70 7.00 -18.31
C ARG A 51 11.49 6.68 -17.03
N ALA A 52 10.79 6.63 -15.90
CA ALA A 52 11.34 6.17 -14.63
C ALA A 52 12.12 4.85 -14.77
N LYS A 53 13.36 4.81 -14.27
CA LYS A 53 14.25 3.64 -14.40
C LYS A 53 14.57 2.98 -13.05
N LYS A 54 14.45 3.72 -11.94
CA LYS A 54 14.91 3.25 -10.63
C LYS A 54 13.76 2.62 -9.82
N SER A 55 13.94 1.37 -9.41
CA SER A 55 13.02 0.71 -8.47
C SER A 55 13.32 1.18 -7.04
N ILE A 56 12.31 1.75 -6.38
CA ILE A 56 12.40 2.15 -4.96
C ILE A 56 12.08 0.99 -3.99
N MET A 57 11.38 -0.05 -4.46
CA MET A 57 10.90 -1.13 -3.60
C MET A 57 12.04 -2.04 -3.13
N THR A 58 12.44 -1.89 -1.86
CA THR A 58 13.41 -2.78 -1.20
C THR A 58 12.68 -3.80 -0.30
N PRO A 59 13.30 -4.95 0.05
CA PRO A 59 12.70 -5.89 0.99
C PRO A 59 12.38 -5.27 2.35
N ARG A 60 13.21 -4.34 2.84
CA ARG A 60 12.98 -3.62 4.10
C ARG A 60 11.77 -2.69 4.01
N LEU A 61 11.71 -1.88 2.95
CA LEU A 61 10.56 -1.01 2.69
C LEU A 61 9.28 -1.82 2.55
N PHE A 62 9.32 -2.90 1.77
CA PHE A 62 8.21 -3.85 1.65
C PHE A 62 7.72 -4.35 3.01
N THR A 63 8.64 -4.82 3.88
CA THR A 63 8.25 -5.30 5.21
C THR A 63 7.66 -4.21 6.09
N ALA A 64 8.13 -2.96 5.98
CA ALA A 64 7.56 -1.84 6.72
C ALA A 64 6.13 -1.54 6.23
N LEU A 65 5.91 -1.45 4.91
CA LEU A 65 4.59 -1.23 4.32
C LEU A 65 3.59 -2.35 4.65
N ASP A 66 4.03 -3.61 4.64
CA ASP A 66 3.17 -4.75 4.99
C ASP A 66 2.85 -4.79 6.49
N LYS A 67 3.81 -4.48 7.37
CA LYS A 67 3.57 -4.39 8.82
C LYS A 67 2.59 -3.27 9.17
N CYS A 68 2.73 -2.13 8.49
CA CYS A 68 1.85 -0.98 8.67
C CYS A 68 0.52 -1.10 7.90
N LYS A 69 0.26 -2.24 7.21
CA LYS A 69 -0.95 -2.49 6.41
C LYS A 69 -1.26 -1.37 5.40
N VAL A 70 -0.23 -0.72 4.86
CA VAL A 70 -0.36 0.39 3.92
C VAL A 70 -0.93 -0.12 2.60
N SER A 71 -2.00 0.51 2.11
CA SER A 71 -2.60 0.17 0.82
C SER A 71 -1.68 0.56 -0.34
N ASP A 72 -1.86 -0.04 -1.52
CA ASP A 72 -1.04 0.34 -2.68
C ASP A 72 -1.30 1.79 -3.13
N ARG A 73 -2.47 2.38 -2.79
CA ARG A 73 -2.76 3.80 -3.05
C ARG A 73 -1.94 4.69 -2.12
N ASP A 74 -2.01 4.42 -0.81
CA ASP A 74 -1.29 5.20 0.19
C ASP A 74 0.22 5.06 0.03
N ALA A 75 0.70 3.89 -0.37
CA ALA A 75 2.10 3.66 -0.68
C ALA A 75 2.61 4.56 -1.82
N VAL A 76 1.79 4.84 -2.85
CA VAL A 76 2.16 5.81 -3.90
C VAL A 76 2.34 7.19 -3.29
N HIS A 77 1.35 7.68 -2.55
CA HIS A 77 1.39 9.01 -1.94
C HIS A 77 2.56 9.17 -0.96
N LEU A 78 2.75 8.19 -0.07
CA LEU A 78 3.87 8.20 0.89
C LEU A 78 5.22 8.21 0.17
N LEU A 79 5.40 7.37 -0.84
CA LEU A 79 6.69 7.32 -1.55
C LEU A 79 6.96 8.58 -2.36
N THR A 80 5.93 9.16 -2.99
CA THR A 80 6.07 10.45 -3.68
C THR A 80 6.45 11.56 -2.70
N ALA A 81 5.70 11.71 -1.60
CA ALA A 81 5.97 12.72 -0.58
C ALA A 81 7.36 12.55 0.06
N CYS A 82 7.77 11.30 0.33
CA CYS A 82 9.12 11.03 0.85
C CYS A 82 10.21 11.43 -0.14
N ILE A 83 10.04 11.14 -1.43
CA ILE A 83 11.03 11.51 -2.45
C ILE A 83 11.12 13.03 -2.59
N GLU A 84 9.98 13.72 -2.60
CA GLU A 84 9.90 15.18 -2.63
C GLU A 84 10.58 15.79 -1.39
N SER A 85 10.35 15.23 -0.20
CA SER A 85 11.01 15.67 1.04
C SER A 85 12.53 15.47 1.06
N LEU A 86 13.05 14.58 0.21
CA LEU A 86 14.48 14.32 0.05
C LEU A 86 15.09 15.16 -1.09
N SER A 87 14.36 16.13 -1.63
CA SER A 87 14.76 16.96 -2.79
C SER A 87 15.13 16.12 -4.02
N LEU A 88 14.50 14.95 -4.17
CA LEU A 88 14.68 14.06 -5.31
C LEU A 88 13.48 14.20 -6.27
N ILE A 89 13.70 13.97 -7.57
CA ILE A 89 12.64 14.07 -8.57
C ILE A 89 11.82 12.76 -8.62
N PRO A 90 10.51 12.75 -8.31
CA PRO A 90 9.66 11.55 -8.33
C PRO A 90 9.59 10.84 -9.68
N ALA A 91 9.67 11.59 -10.78
CA ALA A 91 9.64 11.06 -12.15
C ALA A 91 10.79 10.08 -12.46
N ASN A 92 11.89 10.12 -11.70
CA ASN A 92 13.01 9.20 -11.89
C ASN A 92 12.76 7.80 -11.31
N PHE A 93 11.74 7.65 -10.46
CA PHE A 93 11.45 6.44 -9.70
C PHE A 93 10.16 5.76 -10.18
N ILE A 94 10.14 4.43 -10.09
CA ILE A 94 8.97 3.64 -10.49
C ILE A 94 7.95 3.64 -9.33
N ILE A 95 7.16 4.72 -9.26
CA ILE A 95 6.11 4.93 -8.24
C ILE A 95 4.72 4.85 -8.90
N ASN A 96 4.35 3.67 -9.40
CA ASN A 96 3.00 3.46 -9.88
C ASN A 96 2.35 2.30 -9.11
N ARG A 97 1.02 2.37 -8.97
CA ARG A 97 0.26 1.42 -8.15
C ARG A 97 0.47 -0.03 -8.62
N THR A 98 0.48 -0.26 -9.93
CA THR A 98 0.66 -1.59 -10.52
C THR A 98 2.05 -2.16 -10.27
N SER A 99 3.10 -1.38 -10.41
CA SER A 99 4.48 -1.79 -10.14
C SER A 99 4.70 -2.07 -8.66
N ILE A 100 4.13 -1.23 -7.77
CA ILE A 100 4.17 -1.47 -6.32
C ILE A 100 3.51 -2.81 -6.01
N ARG A 101 2.29 -3.02 -6.52
CA ARG A 101 1.57 -4.29 -6.34
C ARG A 101 2.37 -5.49 -6.85
N ASN A 102 2.88 -5.42 -8.09
CA ASN A 102 3.66 -6.50 -8.70
C ASN A 102 4.94 -6.80 -7.91
N SER A 103 5.61 -5.76 -7.42
CA SER A 103 6.80 -5.89 -6.57
C SER A 103 6.46 -6.58 -5.24
N ARG A 104 5.36 -6.19 -4.59
CA ARG A 104 4.87 -6.81 -3.36
C ARG A 104 4.53 -8.29 -3.56
N GLU A 105 3.79 -8.62 -4.62
CA GLU A 105 3.45 -10.01 -4.96
C GLU A 105 4.71 -10.86 -5.23
N SER A 106 5.69 -10.29 -5.94
CA SER A 106 6.97 -10.96 -6.24
C SER A 106 7.75 -11.28 -4.97
N ILE A 107 7.83 -10.33 -4.03
CA ILE A 107 8.52 -10.51 -2.75
C ILE A 107 7.77 -11.54 -1.89
N ARG A 108 6.43 -11.49 -1.82
CA ARG A 108 5.62 -12.50 -1.10
C ARG A 108 5.83 -13.90 -1.65
N LYS A 109 5.85 -14.05 -2.99
CA LYS A 109 6.13 -15.33 -3.65
C LYS A 109 7.53 -15.83 -3.32
N LYS A 110 8.53 -14.95 -3.31
CA LYS A 110 9.92 -15.29 -2.93
C LYS A 110 9.99 -15.73 -1.46
N ASN A 111 9.32 -15.04 -0.56
CA ASN A 111 9.29 -15.38 0.86
C ASN A 111 8.58 -16.72 1.10
N ARG A 112 7.45 -16.98 0.43
CA ARG A 112 6.76 -18.27 0.51
C ARG A 112 7.64 -19.44 0.06
N ARG A 113 8.36 -19.27 -1.06
CA ARG A 113 9.32 -20.29 -1.55
C ARG A 113 10.45 -20.53 -0.56
N LYS A 114 11.02 -19.47 0.03
CA LYS A 114 12.07 -19.58 1.05
C LYS A 114 11.60 -20.37 2.28
N SER A 115 10.40 -20.07 2.77
CA SER A 115 9.81 -20.79 3.92
C SER A 115 9.50 -22.25 3.57
N SER A 116 8.96 -22.51 2.38
CA SER A 116 8.68 -23.87 1.90
C SER A 116 9.96 -24.71 1.75
N PHE A 117 11.05 -24.11 1.24
CA PHE A 117 12.34 -24.78 1.14
C PHE A 117 12.86 -25.14 2.54
N ARG A 118 12.91 -24.19 3.49
CA ARG A 118 13.32 -24.50 4.88
C ARG A 118 12.47 -25.61 5.50
N PHE A 119 11.16 -25.63 5.24
CA PHE A 119 10.27 -26.66 5.74
C PHE A 119 10.60 -28.05 5.18
N CYS A 120 10.85 -28.19 3.87
CA CYS A 120 11.23 -29.48 3.27
C CYS A 120 12.56 -30.02 3.82
N TYR A 121 13.57 -29.17 4.02
CA TYR A 121 14.87 -29.64 4.52
C TYR A 121 14.82 -30.08 5.98
N CYS A 122 14.08 -29.37 6.82
CA CYS A 122 13.90 -29.79 8.21
C CYS A 122 13.09 -31.09 8.32
N THR A 123 12.03 -31.25 7.51
CA THR A 123 11.19 -32.46 7.53
C THR A 123 11.86 -33.68 6.90
N LEU A 124 12.60 -33.53 5.80
CA LEU A 124 13.43 -34.62 5.26
C LEU A 124 14.56 -34.98 6.22
N GLY A 125 15.25 -33.98 6.79
CA GLY A 125 16.32 -34.22 7.77
C GLY A 125 15.84 -35.03 8.98
N TYR A 126 14.66 -34.72 9.51
CA TYR A 126 14.07 -35.45 10.64
C TYR A 126 13.68 -36.90 10.29
N LYS A 127 13.16 -37.13 9.07
CA LYS A 127 12.82 -38.49 8.61
C LYS A 127 14.06 -39.36 8.39
N ILE A 128 15.13 -38.77 7.86
CA ILE A 128 16.40 -39.47 7.61
C ILE A 128 17.06 -39.90 8.92
N THR A 129 17.13 -39.02 9.92
CA THR A 129 17.72 -39.36 11.22
C THR A 129 16.90 -40.40 11.98
N SER A 130 15.58 -40.34 11.91
CA SER A 130 14.70 -41.36 12.49
C SER A 130 14.90 -42.73 11.85
N TRP A 131 15.02 -42.81 10.51
CA TRP A 131 15.23 -44.08 9.81
C TRP A 131 16.60 -44.70 10.12
N LEU A 132 17.67 -43.90 10.11
CA LEU A 132 19.03 -44.33 10.46
C LEU A 132 19.13 -44.85 11.91
N ASN A 133 18.38 -44.25 12.85
CA ASN A 133 18.34 -44.74 14.23
C ASN A 133 17.55 -46.04 14.38
N GLN A 134 16.55 -46.29 13.54
CA GLN A 134 15.78 -47.54 13.55
C GLN A 134 16.61 -48.71 13.01
N SER A 135 17.38 -48.50 11.95
CA SER A 135 18.22 -49.54 11.33
C SER A 135 19.46 -49.93 12.15
N ARG A 136 19.93 -49.10 13.09
CA ARG A 136 21.03 -49.44 14.01
C ARG A 136 20.61 -50.26 15.23
N LYS A 137 19.31 -50.39 15.48
CA LYS A 137 18.73 -51.13 16.62
C LYS A 137 18.26 -52.53 16.25
N SER A 138 18.43 -52.94 14.99
CA SER A 138 18.09 -54.27 14.49
C SER A 138 19.36 -55.01 14.10
#